data_AF-A0A7W8Y990-F1
#
_entry.id   AF-A0A7W8Y990-F1
#
_cell.length_a   1.000
_cell.length_b   1.000
_cell.length_c   1.000
_cell.angle_alpha   90.00
_cell.angle_beta   90.00
_cell.angle_gamma   90.00
#
_symmetry.space_group_name_H-M   'P 1'
#
loop_
_entity.id
_entity.type
_entity.pdbx_description
1 polymer ?
#
loop_
_entity_poly.entity_id
_entity_poly.type
_entity_poly.pdbx_seq_one_letter_code
_entity_poly.pdbx_strand_id
1 'polypeptide(L)'
;MQTVLIVLAVLILGVAAFFAVSSTRRTRERTGAIARVIDSPDGQTLLVGLHEPTPILPPTLLPEHPRAEDLKNLKLPVGLRGYRADHVDTVIDTLSQEIERLHSLLEDADQQRVISATSDSQG
;
A
#
# COMPACT_ATOMS: atom_id res chain seq x y z
N MET A 1 5.05 -34.03 19.49
CA MET A 1 5.08 -33.09 20.65
C MET A 1 5.98 -31.88 20.39
N GLN A 2 7.24 -32.07 19.99
CA GLN A 2 8.19 -30.98 19.70
C GLN A 2 7.75 -30.02 18.57
N THR A 3 7.19 -30.54 17.48
CA THR A 3 6.71 -29.72 16.36
C THR A 3 5.52 -28.84 16.74
N VAL A 4 4.63 -29.32 17.61
CA VAL A 4 3.49 -28.55 18.13
C VAL A 4 3.98 -27.36 18.97
N LEU A 5 5.03 -27.54 19.77
CA LEU A 5 5.64 -26.46 20.56
C LEU A 5 6.31 -25.40 19.67
N ILE A 6 6.96 -25.81 18.59
CA ILE A 6 7.60 -24.87 17.64
C ILE A 6 6.56 -24.05 16.89
N VAL A 7 5.50 -24.69 16.38
CA VAL A 7 4.40 -23.99 15.70
C VAL A 7 3.72 -23.01 16.66
N LEU A 8 3.49 -23.42 17.90
CA LEU A 8 2.90 -22.55 18.92
C LEU A 8 3.83 -21.35 19.24
N ALA A 9 5.14 -21.58 19.35
CA ALA A 9 6.11 -20.51 19.63
C ALA A 9 6.18 -19.48 18.48
N VAL A 10 6.23 -19.95 17.22
CA VAL A 10 6.24 -19.07 16.03
C VAL A 10 4.92 -18.30 15.93
N LEU A 11 3.79 -18.96 16.22
CA LEU A 11 2.46 -18.34 16.19
C LEU A 11 2.34 -17.23 17.26
N ILE A 12 2.82 -17.47 18.49
CA ILE A 12 2.81 -16.46 19.55
C ILE A 12 3.75 -15.30 19.22
N LEU A 13 4.94 -15.58 18.68
CA LEU A 13 5.91 -14.55 18.29
C LEU A 13 5.36 -13.64 17.18
N GLY A 14 4.66 -14.24 16.20
CA GLY A 14 3.97 -13.50 15.14
C GLY A 14 2.86 -12.59 15.66
N VAL A 15 2.02 -13.10 16.58
CA VAL A 15 0.93 -12.32 17.19
C VAL A 15 1.49 -11.16 18.04
N ALA A 16 2.55 -11.39 18.81
CA ALA A 16 3.17 -10.35 19.63
C ALA A 16 3.79 -9.23 18.78
N ALA A 17 4.50 -9.59 17.70
CA ALA A 17 5.05 -8.61 16.76
C ALA A 17 3.95 -7.81 16.05
N PHE A 18 2.88 -8.47 15.63
CA PHE A 18 1.72 -7.83 15.00
C PHE A 18 1.00 -6.87 15.95
N PHE A 19 0.85 -7.23 17.23
CA PHE A 19 0.24 -6.36 18.24
C PHE A 19 1.12 -5.15 18.62
N ALA A 20 2.44 -5.32 18.62
CA ALA A 20 3.39 -4.22 18.85
C ALA A 20 3.41 -3.20 17.69
N VAL A 21 3.32 -3.67 16.45
CA VAL A 21 3.29 -2.80 15.26
C VAL A 21 1.92 -2.11 15.09
N SER A 22 0.82 -2.78 15.45
CA SER A 22 -0.53 -2.21 15.34
C SER A 22 -0.87 -1.19 16.44
N SER A 23 -0.31 -1.33 17.65
CA SER A 23 -0.54 -0.37 18.74
C SER A 23 0.28 0.92 18.57
N THR A 24 1.44 0.86 17.92
CA THR A 24 2.30 2.03 17.68
C THR A 24 1.70 3.03 16.67
N ARG A 25 0.65 2.65 15.92
CA ARG A 25 -0.04 3.55 14.98
C ARG A 25 -1.19 4.37 15.59
N ARG A 26 -1.49 4.26 16.89
CA ARG A 26 -2.58 5.02 17.53
C ARG A 26 -2.16 6.25 18.33
N THR A 27 -0.88 6.64 18.34
CA THR A 27 -0.42 7.79 19.16
C THR A 27 0.50 8.75 18.42
N ARG A 28 0.39 8.84 17.09
CA ARG A 28 1.08 9.88 16.29
C ARG A 28 0.12 10.77 15.51
N GLU A 29 -1.01 11.09 16.12
CA GLU A 29 -1.90 12.17 15.68
C GLU A 29 -2.13 13.13 16.86
N ARG A 30 -1.07 13.81 17.29
CA ARG A 30 -1.19 14.96 18.21
C ARG A 30 -0.03 15.93 18.09
N THR A 31 0.43 16.18 16.86
CA THR A 31 1.37 17.28 16.59
C THR A 31 1.08 17.80 15.20
N GLY A 32 0.14 18.73 15.12
CA GLY A 32 -0.18 19.45 13.89
C GLY A 32 -1.39 20.33 14.17
N ALA A 33 -1.16 21.64 14.22
CA ALA A 33 -2.14 22.70 14.44
C ALA A 33 -2.69 22.86 15.88
N ILE A 34 -1.81 23.21 16.83
CA ILE A 34 -2.17 24.37 17.66
C ILE A 34 -1.97 25.60 16.77
N ALA A 35 -3.03 26.00 16.08
CA ALA A 35 -3.12 27.34 15.51
C ALA A 35 -2.85 28.31 16.67
N ARG A 36 -1.66 28.91 16.71
CA ARG A 36 -1.42 30.00 17.64
C ARG A 36 -2.32 31.14 17.16
N VAL A 37 -3.41 31.36 17.86
CA VAL A 37 -4.17 32.61 17.76
C VAL A 37 -3.24 33.69 18.27
N ILE A 38 -2.62 34.42 17.34
CA ILE A 38 -1.90 35.64 17.67
C ILE A 38 -2.98 36.72 17.66
N ASP A 39 -3.40 37.16 18.84
CA ASP A 39 -4.24 38.35 18.97
C ASP A 39 -3.40 39.54 18.50
N SER A 40 -3.60 39.97 17.26
CA SER A 40 -3.14 41.27 16.82
C SER A 40 -4.01 42.34 17.50
N PRO A 41 -3.42 43.42 18.03
CA PRO A 41 -4.14 44.48 18.73
C PRO A 41 -5.19 45.21 17.88
N ASP A 42 -5.23 44.93 16.57
CA ASP A 42 -6.13 45.55 15.60
C ASP A 42 -7.43 44.75 15.35
N GLY A 43 -7.72 43.73 16.17
CA GLY A 43 -9.00 42.99 16.13
C GLY A 43 -9.22 42.11 14.90
N GLN A 44 -8.19 41.90 14.08
CA GLN A 44 -8.24 41.00 12.93
C GLN A 44 -7.67 39.64 13.33
N THR A 45 -8.54 38.65 13.55
CA THR A 45 -8.16 37.25 13.68
C THR A 45 -7.56 36.76 12.36
N LEU A 46 -6.25 36.87 12.19
CA LEU A 46 -5.55 36.30 11.05
C LEU A 46 -5.48 34.77 11.22
N LEU A 47 -6.43 34.08 10.60
CA LEU A 47 -6.35 32.65 10.35
C LEU A 47 -5.16 32.42 9.41
N VAL A 48 -3.98 32.15 9.97
CA VAL A 48 -2.83 31.64 9.21
C VAL A 48 -3.14 30.19 8.82
N GLY A 49 -4.00 30.07 7.81
CA GLY A 49 -4.37 28.84 7.12
C GLY A 49 -3.59 28.70 5.82
N LEU A 50 -2.30 29.03 5.81
CA LEU A 50 -1.42 28.61 4.72
C LEU A 50 -1.15 27.13 4.93
N HIS A 51 -2.03 26.33 4.33
CA HIS A 51 -1.83 24.92 4.04
C HIS A 51 -0.37 24.72 3.61
N GLU A 52 0.41 24.01 4.43
CA GLU A 52 1.78 23.66 4.09
C GLU A 52 1.74 22.99 2.71
N PRO A 53 2.50 23.47 1.71
CA PRO A 53 2.45 22.93 0.36
C PRO A 53 2.62 21.42 0.45
N THR A 54 1.56 20.68 0.12
CA THR A 54 1.60 19.23 0.16
C THR A 54 2.81 18.81 -0.64
N PRO A 55 3.78 18.06 -0.07
CA PRO A 55 4.94 17.63 -0.83
C PRO A 55 4.45 16.88 -2.06
N ILE A 56 4.58 17.51 -3.22
CA ILE A 56 4.29 16.92 -4.51
C ILE A 56 5.36 15.88 -4.73
N LEU A 57 5.06 14.64 -4.35
CA LEU A 57 5.91 13.52 -4.73
C LEU A 57 5.92 13.45 -6.27
N PRO A 58 7.09 13.22 -6.89
CA PRO A 58 7.14 12.95 -8.31
C PRO A 58 6.20 11.78 -8.61
N PRO A 59 5.41 11.83 -9.69
CA PRO A 59 4.46 10.77 -10.01
C PRO A 59 5.24 9.48 -10.26
N THR A 60 4.98 8.45 -9.45
CA THR A 60 5.49 7.10 -9.74
C THR A 60 4.69 6.55 -10.91
N LEU A 61 5.32 6.48 -12.08
CA LEU A 61 4.71 5.84 -13.24
C LEU A 61 4.88 4.33 -13.12
N LEU A 62 3.80 3.59 -13.39
CA LEU A 62 3.86 2.15 -13.56
C LEU A 62 4.50 1.82 -14.92
N PRO A 63 5.23 0.70 -15.03
CA PRO A 63 5.72 0.21 -16.30
C PRO A 63 4.56 -0.25 -17.21
N GLU A 64 4.86 -0.48 -18.49
CA GLU A 64 3.86 -0.90 -19.49
C GLU A 64 3.17 -2.23 -19.13
N HIS A 65 3.89 -3.13 -18.47
CA HIS A 65 3.39 -4.40 -17.95
C HIS A 65 3.61 -4.47 -16.43
N PRO A 66 2.71 -3.88 -15.62
CA PRO A 66 2.89 -3.80 -14.18
C PRO A 66 2.77 -5.17 -13.52
N ARG A 67 3.76 -5.54 -12.71
CA ARG A 67 3.73 -6.71 -11.83
C ARG A 67 3.15 -6.34 -10.46
N ALA A 68 2.73 -7.35 -9.70
CA ALA A 68 2.23 -7.18 -8.34
C ALA A 68 3.21 -6.41 -7.42
N GLU A 69 4.52 -6.57 -7.63
CA GLU A 69 5.56 -5.86 -6.89
C GLU A 69 5.62 -4.35 -7.20
N ASP A 70 5.27 -3.94 -8.41
CA ASP A 70 5.31 -2.53 -8.82
C ASP A 70 4.28 -1.70 -8.05
N LEU A 71 3.12 -2.31 -7.75
CA LEU A 71 2.04 -1.67 -6.99
C LEU A 71 2.45 -1.36 -5.54
N LYS A 72 3.34 -2.17 -4.95
CA LYS A 72 3.83 -1.96 -3.58
C LYS A 72 4.72 -0.72 -3.46
N ASN A 73 5.31 -0.29 -4.57
CA ASN A 73 6.20 0.86 -4.65
C ASN A 73 5.49 2.15 -5.07
N LEU A 74 4.17 2.09 -5.30
CA LEU A 74 3.36 3.23 -5.72
C LEU A 74 3.33 4.30 -4.61
N LYS A 75 3.69 5.54 -4.96
CA LYS A 75 3.66 6.67 -4.03
C LYS A 75 2.50 7.58 -4.38
N LEU A 76 1.46 7.53 -3.56
CA LEU A 76 0.26 8.36 -3.71
C LEU A 76 0.34 9.57 -2.77
N PRO A 77 0.27 10.82 -3.27
CA PRO A 77 0.27 12.01 -2.43
C PRO A 77 -1.03 12.10 -1.62
N VAL A 78 -0.95 12.62 -0.39
CA VAL A 78 -2.11 12.79 0.50
C VAL A 78 -2.70 14.18 0.32
N GLY A 79 -3.99 14.28 0.02
CA GLY A 79 -4.70 15.56 -0.17
C GLY A 79 -5.65 15.92 0.96
N LEU A 80 -5.96 17.21 1.12
CA LEU A 80 -7.00 17.72 2.03
C LEU A 80 -8.39 17.11 1.77
N ARG A 81 -8.63 16.66 0.54
CA ARG A 81 -9.77 15.86 0.11
C ARG A 81 -9.25 14.73 -0.74
N GLY A 82 -9.14 13.54 -0.15
CA GLY A 82 -8.63 12.34 -0.80
C GLY A 82 -9.39 11.10 -0.32
N TYR A 83 -9.15 9.97 -0.98
CA TYR A 83 -9.64 8.69 -0.51
C TYR A 83 -8.97 8.30 0.80
N ARG A 84 -9.65 7.50 1.62
CA ARG A 84 -9.07 7.00 2.87
C ARG A 84 -7.91 6.04 2.57
N ALA A 85 -6.77 6.25 3.21
CA ALA A 85 -5.56 5.48 2.95
C ALA A 85 -5.77 3.96 3.13
N ASP A 86 -6.45 3.53 4.19
CA ASP A 86 -6.75 2.12 4.45
C ASP A 86 -7.62 1.47 3.37
N HIS A 87 -8.55 2.24 2.78
CA HIS A 87 -9.37 1.73 1.68
C HIS A 87 -8.56 1.62 0.40
N VAL A 88 -7.73 2.63 0.10
CA VAL A 88 -6.82 2.59 -1.04
C VAL A 88 -5.83 1.43 -0.91
N ASP A 89 -5.27 1.20 0.28
CA ASP A 89 -4.39 0.07 0.55
C ASP A 89 -5.10 -1.27 0.27
N THR A 90 -6.35 -1.43 0.74
CA THR A 90 -7.16 -2.64 0.48
C THR A 90 -7.39 -2.87 -1.02
N VAL A 91 -7.67 -1.80 -1.77
CA VAL A 91 -7.87 -1.87 -3.22
C VAL A 91 -6.56 -2.23 -3.93
N ILE A 92 -5.44 -1.65 -3.52
CA ILE A 92 -4.12 -1.97 -4.07
C ILE A 92 -3.75 -3.44 -3.78
N ASP A 93 -4.01 -3.94 -2.58
CA ASP A 93 -3.78 -5.34 -2.23
C ASP A 93 -4.62 -6.30 -3.07
N THR A 94 -5.90 -5.95 -3.29
CA THR A 94 -6.81 -6.76 -4.14
C THR A 94 -6.36 -6.75 -5.59
N LEU A 95 -5.97 -5.57 -6.10
CA LEU A 95 -5.48 -5.42 -7.46
C LEU A 95 -4.16 -6.16 -7.67
N SER A 96 -3.25 -6.12 -6.68
CA SER A 96 -2.00 -6.87 -6.70
C SER A 96 -2.23 -8.38 -6.82
N GLN A 97 -3.21 -8.92 -6.10
CA GLN A 97 -3.55 -10.35 -6.19
C GLN A 97 -4.13 -10.70 -7.56
N GLU A 98 -4.97 -9.84 -8.11
CA GLU A 98 -5.60 -10.07 -9.40
C GLU A 98 -4.59 -10.01 -10.56
N ILE A 99 -3.64 -9.06 -10.53
CA ILE A 99 -2.55 -8.98 -11.51
C ILE A 99 -1.71 -10.25 -11.50
N GLU A 100 -1.37 -10.76 -10.32
CA GLU A 100 -0.61 -12.01 -10.18
C GLU A 100 -1.38 -13.18 -10.79
N ARG A 101 -2.67 -13.31 -10.44
CA ARG A 101 -3.56 -14.34 -10.98
C ARG A 101 -3.65 -14.30 -12.49
N LEU A 102 -3.80 -13.10 -13.07
CA LEU A 102 -3.90 -12.92 -14.53
C LEU A 102 -2.59 -13.26 -15.23
N HIS A 103 -1.43 -12.92 -14.64
CA HIS A 103 -0.15 -13.29 -15.21
C HIS A 103 0.10 -14.80 -15.20
N SER A 104 -0.21 -15.49 -14.11
CA SER A 104 -0.10 -16.96 -14.07
C SER A 104 -0.94 -17.61 -15.16
N LEU A 105 -2.18 -17.12 -15.38
CA LEU A 105 -3.04 -17.63 -16.44
C LEU A 105 -2.49 -17.39 -17.85
N LEU A 106 -1.83 -16.26 -18.09
CA LEU A 106 -1.19 -15.97 -19.37
C LEU A 106 0.00 -16.89 -19.63
N GLU A 107 0.82 -17.15 -18.61
CA GLU A 107 1.96 -18.06 -18.68
C GLU A 107 1.50 -19.50 -18.99
N ASP A 108 0.45 -19.97 -18.31
CA ASP A 108 -0.16 -21.28 -18.56
C ASP A 108 -0.71 -21.41 -19.99
N ALA A 109 -1.38 -20.36 -20.48
CA ALA A 109 -1.96 -20.34 -21.82
C ALA A 109 -0.89 -20.32 -22.92
N ASP A 110 0.23 -19.64 -22.69
CA ASP A 110 1.35 -19.61 -23.63
C ASP A 110 2.04 -20.99 -23.72
N GLN A 111 2.25 -21.63 -22.57
CA GLN A 111 2.84 -22.97 -22.51
C GLN A 111 1.99 -24.01 -23.26
N GLN A 112 0.66 -23.94 -23.14
CA GLN A 112 -0.25 -24.81 -23.91
C GLN A 112 -0.11 -24.63 -25.42
N ARG A 113 0.04 -23.39 -25.90
CA ARG A 113 0.22 -23.11 -27.33
C ARG A 113 1.53 -23.67 -27.87
N VAL A 114 2.62 -23.56 -27.12
CA VAL A 114 3.92 -24.11 -27.51
C VAL A 114 3.87 -25.64 -27.62
N ILE A 115 3.19 -26.32 -26.69
CA ILE A 115 3.02 -27.78 -26.72
C ILE A 115 2.24 -28.22 -27.95
N SER A 116 1.10 -27.57 -28.26
CA SER A 116 0.32 -27.89 -29.45
C SER A 116 1.10 -27.66 -30.74
N ALA A 117 1.86 -26.57 -30.82
CA ALA A 117 2.68 -26.26 -31.99
C ALA A 117 3.81 -27.28 -32.23
N THR A 118 4.43 -27.81 -31.17
CA THR A 118 5.47 -28.84 -31.33
C THR A 118 4.91 -30.22 -31.65
N SER A 119 3.70 -30.58 -31.19
CA SER A 119 3.07 -31.86 -31.55
C SER A 119 2.65 -31.92 -33.02
N ASP A 120 2.23 -30.79 -33.59
CA ASP A 120 1.82 -30.72 -35.01
C ASP A 120 3.00 -30.80 -35.99
N SER A 121 4.23 -30.50 -35.55
CA SER A 121 5.43 -30.57 -36.40
C SER A 121 6.10 -31.95 -36.46
N GLN A 122 5.65 -32.93 -35.67
CA GLN A 122 6.33 -34.22 -35.49
C GLN A 122 5.66 -35.40 -36.22
N GLY A 123 4.56 -35.15 -36.96
CA GLY A 123 3.85 -36.12 -37.80
C GLY A 123 4.04 -35.84 -39.30
#